data_AF-A0A0U3FUF2-F1
#
_entry.id   AF-A0A0U3FUF2-F1
#
_cell.length_a   1.000
_cell.length_b   1.000
_cell.length_c   1.000
_cell.angle_alpha   90.00
_cell.angle_beta   90.00
_cell.angle_gamma   90.00
#
_symmetry.space_group_name_H-M   'P 1'
#
loop_
_entity.id
_entity.type
_entity.pdbx_description
1 polymer ?
#
loop_
_entity_poly.entity_id
_entity_poly.type
_entity_poly.pdbx_seq_one_letter_code
_entity_poly.pdbx_strand_id
1 'polypeptide(L)'
;MSNSTSSSSMDYAEHERTYEGFINASKIGTISVLSIVVTLLMFAFGGTAALVLGWIMLIANLVTVGIGFALGEKGWIPPAAVFALTCILAILTV
;
A
#
# COMPACT_ATOMS: atom_id res chain seq x y z
N MET A 1 28.70 -7.50 46.24
CA MET A 1 28.39 -6.92 44.93
C MET A 1 27.42 -7.85 44.23
N SER A 2 26.12 -7.56 44.30
CA SER A 2 25.10 -8.30 43.55
C SER A 2 25.25 -7.95 42.07
N ASN A 3 25.60 -8.93 41.25
CA ASN A 3 25.69 -8.80 39.80
C ASN A 3 24.28 -8.60 39.23
N SER A 4 23.86 -7.35 39.10
CA SER A 4 22.61 -6.95 38.46
C SER A 4 22.73 -7.05 36.94
N THR A 5 22.99 -8.25 36.42
CA THR A 5 22.69 -8.61 35.03
C THR A 5 21.23 -9.03 34.93
N SER A 6 20.33 -8.19 35.45
CA SER A 6 18.97 -8.15 34.94
C SER A 6 19.04 -7.31 33.66
N SER A 7 19.62 -7.88 32.59
CA SER A 7 19.22 -7.45 31.26
C SER A 7 17.71 -7.66 31.23
N SER A 8 16.93 -6.61 31.42
CA SER A 8 15.48 -6.67 31.31
C SER A 8 15.19 -7.46 30.05
N SER A 9 14.55 -8.63 30.15
CA SER A 9 14.21 -9.41 28.97
C SER A 9 13.30 -8.51 28.13
N MET A 10 13.86 -7.90 27.10
CA MET A 10 13.16 -6.98 26.22
C MET A 10 11.95 -7.72 25.67
N ASP A 11 10.76 -7.11 25.73
CA ASP A 11 9.54 -7.74 25.25
C ASP A 11 9.55 -7.76 23.71
N TYR A 12 10.22 -8.78 23.18
CA TYR A 12 10.37 -8.98 21.74
C TYR A 12 9.03 -9.21 21.04
N ALA A 13 8.02 -9.73 21.73
CA ALA A 13 6.73 -10.02 21.12
C ALA A 13 6.02 -8.73 20.67
N GLU A 14 6.07 -7.69 21.50
CA GLU A 14 5.46 -6.40 21.16
C GLU A 14 6.28 -5.63 20.11
N HIS A 15 7.61 -5.74 20.16
CA HIS A 15 8.49 -5.18 19.13
C HIS A 15 8.24 -5.80 17.76
N GLU A 16 8.11 -7.13 17.68
CA GLU A 16 7.85 -7.84 16.43
C GLU A 16 6.48 -7.47 15.86
N ARG A 17 5.44 -7.41 16.71
CA ARG A 17 4.10 -7.00 16.30
C ARG A 17 4.08 -5.60 15.67
N THR A 18 4.79 -4.66 16.28
CA THR A 18 4.89 -3.29 15.74
C THR A 18 5.71 -3.25 14.45
N TYR A 19 6.79 -4.03 14.39
CA TYR A 19 7.63 -4.13 13.19
C TYR A 19 6.86 -4.70 12.00
N GLU A 20 6.11 -5.79 12.18
CA GLU A 20 5.23 -6.36 11.15
C GLU A 20 4.18 -5.35 10.69
N GLY A 21 3.58 -4.61 11.62
CA GLY A 21 2.64 -3.53 11.32
C GLY A 21 3.26 -2.43 10.45
N PHE A 22 4.47 -1.98 10.80
CA PHE A 22 5.22 -0.98 10.02
C PHE A 22 5.58 -1.49 8.62
N ILE A 23 6.05 -2.73 8.51
CA ILE A 23 6.39 -3.33 7.21
C ILE A 23 5.14 -3.45 6.32
N ASN A 24 4.01 -3.88 6.86
CA ASN A 24 2.77 -3.97 6.10
C ASN A 24 2.27 -2.59 5.65
N ALA A 25 2.29 -1.60 6.55
CA ALA A 25 1.93 -0.22 6.24
C ALA A 25 2.83 0.38 5.15
N SER A 26 4.14 0.10 5.20
CA SER A 26 5.11 0.57 4.20
C SER A 26 4.86 -0.04 2.82
N LYS A 27 4.53 -1.34 2.75
CA LYS A 27 4.16 -2.03 1.50
C LYS A 27 2.91 -1.41 0.88
N ILE A 28 1.83 -1.30 1.66
CA ILE A 28 0.55 -0.71 1.21
C ILE A 28 0.75 0.74 0.77
N GLY A 29 1.44 1.54 1.58
CA GLY A 29 1.71 2.94 1.30
C GLY A 29 2.51 3.14 0.01
N THR A 30 3.57 2.34 -0.18
CA THR A 30 4.39 2.42 -1.40
C THR A 30 3.57 2.08 -2.65
N ILE A 31 2.78 1.01 -2.62
CA ILE A 31 1.92 0.63 -3.75
C ILE A 31 0.85 1.70 -4.03
N SER A 32 0.29 2.31 -2.98
CA SER A 32 -0.69 3.38 -3.11
C SER A 32 -0.08 4.61 -3.81
N VAL A 33 1.12 5.02 -3.42
CA VAL A 33 1.83 6.15 -4.05
C VAL A 33 2.09 5.85 -5.53
N LEU A 34 2.55 4.65 -5.87
CA LEU A 34 2.75 4.24 -7.27
C LEU A 34 1.44 4.28 -8.07
N SER A 35 0.34 3.79 -7.50
CA SER A 35 -0.98 3.83 -8.14
C SER A 35 -1.46 5.25 -8.40
N ILE A 36 -1.23 6.16 -7.45
CA ILE A 36 -1.56 7.59 -7.61
C ILE A 36 -0.73 8.20 -8.73
N VAL A 37 0.58 7.93 -8.79
CA VAL A 37 1.44 8.46 -9.87
C VAL A 37 0.97 7.99 -11.25
N VAL A 38 0.63 6.70 -11.40
CA VAL A 38 0.09 6.18 -12.67
C VAL A 38 -1.26 6.81 -13.00
N THR A 39 -2.12 7.02 -12.01
CA THR A 39 -3.41 7.70 -12.22
C THR A 39 -3.23 9.15 -12.66
N LEU A 40 -2.22 9.86 -12.11
CA LEU A 40 -1.88 11.21 -12.56
C LEU A 40 -1.41 11.23 -14.02
N LEU A 41 -0.70 10.19 -14.48
CA LEU A 41 -0.35 10.05 -15.91
C LEU A 41 -1.61 9.92 -16.78
N MET A 42 -2.59 9.12 -16.34
CA MET A 42 -3.87 8.98 -17.05
C MET A 42 -4.63 10.30 -17.17
N PHE A 43 -4.59 11.14 -16.14
CA PHE A 43 -5.22 12.47 -16.16
C PHE A 43 -4.47 13.48 -17.02
N ALA A 44 -3.13 13.45 -16.99
CA ALA A 44 -2.31 14.44 -17.69
C ALA A 44 -2.23 14.19 -19.20
N PHE A 45 -2.18 12.93 -19.61
CA PHE A 45 -1.85 12.54 -20.98
C PHE A 45 -2.94 11.74 -21.70
N GLY A 46 -3.96 11.24 -20.98
CA GLY A 46 -5.02 10.42 -21.57
C GLY A 46 -6.24 11.21 -22.05
N GLY A 47 -7.08 10.56 -22.87
CA GLY A 47 -8.36 11.09 -23.34
C GLY A 47 -9.52 10.90 -22.34
N THR A 48 -10.76 11.11 -22.79
CA THR A 48 -11.97 10.98 -21.95
C THR A 48 -12.07 9.63 -21.24
N ALA A 49 -11.67 8.54 -21.90
CA ALA A 49 -11.68 7.20 -21.30
C ALA A 49 -10.69 7.09 -20.13
N ALA A 50 -9.46 7.59 -20.29
CA ALA A 50 -8.44 7.60 -19.25
C ALA A 50 -8.85 8.47 -18.05
N LEU A 51 -9.55 9.58 -18.29
CA LEU A 51 -10.08 10.44 -17.22
C LEU A 51 -11.11 9.72 -16.36
N VAL A 52 -12.09 9.04 -16.98
CA VAL A 52 -13.13 8.30 -16.24
C VAL A 52 -12.52 7.12 -15.50
N LEU A 53 -11.68 6.33 -16.17
CA LEU A 53 -11.02 5.17 -15.56
C LEU A 53 -10.05 5.58 -14.45
N GLY A 54 -9.34 6.70 -14.59
CA GLY A 54 -8.45 7.24 -13.56
C GLY A 54 -9.19 7.56 -12.27
N TRP A 55 -10.39 8.14 -12.33
CA TRP A 55 -11.22 8.34 -11.13
C TRP A 55 -11.65 7.03 -10.48
N ILE A 56 -12.07 6.05 -11.29
CA ILE A 56 -12.46 4.72 -10.79
C ILE A 56 -11.27 4.05 -10.09
N MET A 57 -10.08 4.09 -10.70
CA MET A 57 -8.87 3.49 -10.14
C MET A 57 -8.39 4.23 -8.89
N LEU A 58 -8.52 5.56 -8.83
CA LEU A 58 -8.18 6.33 -7.63
C LEU A 58 -9.06 5.92 -6.44
N ILE A 59 -10.37 5.80 -6.64
CA ILE A 59 -11.30 5.36 -5.61
C ILE A 59 -11.00 3.91 -5.21
N ALA A 60 -10.76 3.03 -6.19
CA ALA A 60 -10.38 1.64 -5.93
C ALA A 60 -9.08 1.54 -5.11
N ASN A 61 -8.10 2.40 -5.37
CA ASN A 61 -6.86 2.48 -4.59
C ASN A 61 -7.15 2.87 -3.13
N LEU A 62 -7.97 3.89 -2.88
CA LEU A 62 -8.33 4.30 -1.51
C LEU A 62 -9.05 3.18 -0.75
N VAL A 63 -10.00 2.50 -1.41
CA VAL A 63 -10.74 1.37 -0.81
C VAL A 63 -9.79 0.22 -0.50
N THR A 64 -8.92 -0.16 -1.43
CA THR A 64 -7.99 -1.28 -1.24
C THR A 64 -6.89 -1.00 -0.23
N VAL A 65 -6.47 0.26 -0.07
CA VAL A 65 -5.59 0.69 1.04
C VAL A 65 -6.29 0.48 2.39
N GLY A 66 -7.55 0.91 2.52
CA GLY A 66 -8.34 0.69 3.74
C GLY A 66 -8.50 -0.79 4.07
N ILE A 67 -8.81 -1.62 3.07
CA ILE A 67 -8.88 -3.08 3.21
C ILE A 67 -7.50 -3.66 3.57
N GLY A 68 -6.43 -3.17 2.95
CA GLY A 68 -5.07 -3.65 3.20
C GLY A 68 -4.64 -3.48 4.66
N PHE A 69 -5.00 -2.36 5.29
CA PHE A 69 -4.73 -2.17 6.71
C PHE A 69 -5.50 -3.14 7.62
N ALA A 70 -6.66 -3.62 7.20
CA ALA A 70 -7.46 -4.58 7.96
C ALA A 70 -7.00 -6.05 7.81
N LEU A 71 -6.24 -6.39 6.75
CA LEU A 71 -5.91 -7.77 6.38
C LEU A 71 -4.55 -8.28 6.90
N GLY A 72 -3.81 -7.47 7.68
CA GLY A 72 -2.52 -7.88 8.25
C GLY A 72 -1.49 -8.24 7.16
N GLU A 73 -0.73 -9.32 7.35
CA GLU A 73 0.42 -9.70 6.50
C GLU A 73 0.15 -9.72 4.98
N LYS A 74 -1.06 -10.07 4.56
CA LYS A 74 -1.46 -10.17 3.14
C LYS A 74 -2.19 -8.94 2.62
N GLY A 75 -2.24 -7.87 3.41
CA GLY A 75 -2.94 -6.62 3.09
C GLY A 75 -2.38 -5.86 1.89
N TRP A 76 -1.17 -6.18 1.43
CA TRP A 76 -0.58 -5.58 0.23
C TRP A 76 -1.18 -6.13 -1.08
N ILE A 77 -1.87 -7.28 -1.08
CA ILE A 77 -2.35 -7.93 -2.30
C ILE A 77 -3.46 -7.12 -2.99
N PRO A 78 -4.53 -6.66 -2.31
CA PRO A 78 -5.56 -5.84 -2.94
C PRO A 78 -5.04 -4.55 -3.61
N PRO A 79 -4.23 -3.70 -2.95
CA PRO A 79 -3.70 -2.51 -3.60
C PRO A 79 -2.73 -2.87 -4.74
N ALA A 80 -1.98 -3.98 -4.65
CA ALA A 80 -1.11 -4.43 -5.75
C ALA A 80 -1.91 -4.85 -6.99
N ALA A 81 -3.06 -5.51 -6.80
CA ALA A 81 -3.94 -5.89 -7.90
C ALA A 81 -4.52 -4.65 -8.60
N VAL A 82 -4.96 -3.64 -7.83
CA VAL A 82 -5.43 -2.36 -8.37
C VAL A 82 -4.30 -1.63 -9.10
N PHE A 83 -3.09 -1.60 -8.54
CA PHE A 83 -1.92 -1.01 -9.19
C PHE A 83 -1.65 -1.65 -10.55
N ALA A 84 -1.60 -2.99 -10.60
CA ALA A 84 -1.34 -3.72 -11.84
C ALA A 84 -2.42 -3.43 -12.90
N LEU A 85 -3.69 -3.41 -12.50
CA LEU A 85 -4.79 -3.04 -13.40
C LEU A 85 -4.68 -1.59 -13.88
N THR A 86 -4.33 -0.66 -12.99
CA THR A 86 -4.14 0.75 -13.33
C THR A 86 -3.03 0.92 -14.36
N CYS A 87 -1.91 0.20 -14.21
CA CYS A 87 -0.82 0.19 -15.19
C CYS A 87 -1.28 -0.32 -16.57
N ILE A 88 -2.03 -1.43 -16.60
CA ILE A 88 -2.56 -1.98 -17.85
C ILE A 88 -3.49 -0.96 -18.52
N LEU A 89 -4.39 -0.35 -17.76
CA LEU A 89 -5.32 0.66 -18.29
C LEU A 89 -4.58 1.91 -18.77
N ALA A 90 -3.56 2.36 -18.05
CA ALA A 90 -2.74 3.48 -18.49
C ALA A 90 -2.08 3.19 -19.85
N ILE A 91 -1.47 2.02 -20.04
CA ILE A 91 -0.86 1.61 -21.32
C ILE A 91 -1.88 1.58 -22.47
N LEU A 92 -3.13 1.23 -22.19
CA LEU A 92 -4.18 1.10 -23.21
C LEU A 92 -4.89 2.41 -23.55
N THR A 93 -4.79 3.43 -22.69
CA THR A 93 -5.66 4.64 -22.77
C THR A 93 -4.90 5.97 -22.81
N VAL A 94 -3.60 5.95 -22.53
CA VAL A 94 -2.65 7.06 -22.66
C VAL A 94 -1.77 6.81 -23.87
#